data_AF-A0A9X3IUT9-F1
#
_entry.id   AF-A0A9X3IUT9-F1
#
_cell.length_a   1.000
_cell.length_b   1.000
_cell.length_c   1.000
_cell.angle_alpha   90.00
_cell.angle_beta   90.00
_cell.angle_gamma   90.00
#
_symmetry.space_group_name_H-M   'P 1'
#
loop_
_entity.id
_entity.type
_entity.pdbx_description
1 polymer ?
#
loop_
_entity_poly.entity_id
_entity_poly.type
_entity_poly.pdbx_seq_one_letter_code
_entity_poly.pdbx_strand_id
1 'polypeptide(L)'
;MDRRRLHQLLRRPPRPAQRRDQRQAHLQRLAESIGRLRDTPGRLVQSLEESSFDAWIKLYRPQDDSPNASVSYYLKGSLVALLLDLWLRELRPSGSGLDGVLAELWRRGPGGLETRGPATTNTYSYPGFRVEDLEQILGEQSGLGEVPSAIRALWSKPIELDFASLAQLGLRLSEKPVQPGLIDLGFTLQDRAGSPWVEFVRTDSPAERAGLASGDKRWPRAARAAAGCACVPPGPPACGTTCNREPPPSS
;
A
#
# COMPACT_ATOMS: atom_id res chain seq x y z
N MET A 1 0.44 21.51 36.64
CA MET A 1 1.55 20.80 35.98
C MET A 1 2.31 21.81 35.13
N ASP A 2 3.59 22.06 35.43
CA ASP A 2 4.36 23.16 34.82
C ASP A 2 4.67 22.91 33.33
N ARG A 3 4.23 23.82 32.47
CA ARG A 3 4.38 23.79 31.01
C ARG A 3 5.86 23.66 30.60
N ARG A 4 6.79 24.20 31.39
CA ARG A 4 8.25 24.07 31.15
C ARG A 4 8.75 22.65 31.38
N ARG A 5 8.28 21.96 32.42
CA ARG A 5 8.59 20.54 32.67
C ARG A 5 8.02 19.63 31.57
N LEU A 6 6.83 19.93 31.08
CA LEU A 6 6.18 19.17 30.01
C LEU A 6 6.94 19.33 28.67
N HIS A 7 7.37 20.55 28.34
CA HIS A 7 8.26 20.80 27.19
C HIS A 7 9.64 20.12 27.32
N GLN A 8 10.22 20.05 28.52
CA GLN A 8 11.48 19.34 28.75
C GLN A 8 11.34 17.82 28.60
N LEU A 9 10.22 17.24 29.02
CA LEU A 9 9.96 15.80 28.87
C LEU A 9 9.73 15.40 27.41
N LEU A 10 9.07 16.25 26.62
CA LEU A 10 8.84 16.03 25.18
C LEU A 10 10.10 16.17 24.32
N ARG A 11 11.13 16.90 24.80
CA ARG A 11 12.40 17.10 24.09
C ARG A 11 13.49 16.09 24.45
N ARG A 12 13.26 15.21 25.42
CA ARG A 12 14.26 14.19 25.77
C ARG A 12 14.34 13.17 24.64
N PRO A 13 15.52 12.96 24.02
CA PRO A 13 15.65 11.96 22.99
C PRO A 13 15.31 10.57 23.58
N PRO A 14 14.58 9.72 22.84
CA PRO A 14 14.27 8.36 23.28
C PRO A 14 15.56 7.58 23.59
N ARG A 15 15.49 6.66 24.56
CA ARG A 15 16.65 5.83 24.94
C ARG A 15 17.17 5.05 23.72
N PRO A 16 18.47 4.70 23.65
CA PRO A 16 19.04 3.99 22.48
C PRO A 16 18.28 2.71 22.07
N ALA A 17 17.84 1.91 23.04
CA ALA A 17 17.03 0.72 22.78
C ALA A 17 15.67 1.07 22.13
N GLN A 18 14.97 2.06 22.70
CA GLN A 18 13.71 2.56 22.17
C GLN A 18 13.84 3.11 20.74
N ARG A 19 14.97 3.75 20.40
CA ARG A 19 15.27 4.18 19.03
C ARG A 19 15.39 3.02 18.06
N ARG A 20 16.05 1.94 18.47
CA ARG A 20 16.21 0.72 17.65
C ARG A 20 14.84 0.09 17.36
N ASP A 21 13.98 -0.02 18.38
CA ASP A 21 12.66 -0.62 18.25
C ASP A 21 11.74 0.23 17.36
N GLN A 22 11.73 1.55 17.55
CA GLN A 22 10.98 2.49 16.70
C GLN A 22 11.42 2.41 15.23
N ARG A 23 12.73 2.33 14.98
CA ARG A 23 13.28 2.16 13.63
C ARG A 23 12.82 0.85 13.01
N GLN A 24 12.89 -0.26 13.76
CA GLN A 24 12.46 -1.56 13.25
C GLN A 24 10.97 -1.56 12.89
N ALA A 25 10.13 -1.01 13.77
CA ALA A 25 8.69 -0.90 13.52
C ALA A 25 8.38 0.00 12.32
N HIS A 26 9.15 1.08 12.12
CA HIS A 26 9.00 1.93 10.93
C HIS A 26 9.37 1.19 9.64
N LEU A 27 10.51 0.51 9.61
CA LEU A 27 10.95 -0.27 8.44
C LEU A 27 9.97 -1.40 8.10
N GLN A 28 9.39 -2.03 9.13
CA GLN A 28 8.34 -3.03 8.93
C GLN A 28 7.10 -2.42 8.26
N ARG A 29 6.60 -1.27 8.74
CA ARG A 29 5.48 -0.57 8.09
C ARG A 29 5.81 -0.13 6.66
N LEU A 30 7.04 0.29 6.40
CA LEU A 30 7.48 0.63 5.05
C LEU A 30 7.45 -0.59 4.12
N ALA A 31 7.97 -1.73 4.58
CA ALA A 31 7.92 -2.98 3.82
C ALA A 31 6.48 -3.43 3.55
N GLU A 32 5.59 -3.32 4.54
CA GLU A 32 4.15 -3.61 4.38
C GLU A 32 3.48 -2.67 3.37
N SER A 33 3.81 -1.38 3.38
CA SER A 33 3.29 -0.42 2.38
C SER A 33 3.80 -0.72 0.96
N ILE A 34 5.07 -1.06 0.80
CA ILE A 34 5.63 -1.48 -0.50
C ILE A 34 4.95 -2.76 -0.99
N GLY A 35 4.76 -3.75 -0.11
CA GLY A 35 4.04 -5.00 -0.41
C GLY A 35 2.61 -4.72 -0.87
N ARG A 36 1.84 -3.95 -0.09
CA ARG A 36 0.47 -3.56 -0.44
C ARG A 36 0.38 -2.84 -1.79
N LEU A 37 1.33 -1.96 -2.09
CA LEU A 37 1.36 -1.31 -3.40
C LEU A 37 1.54 -2.37 -4.49
N ARG A 38 2.57 -3.23 -4.39
CA ARG A 38 2.85 -4.29 -5.37
C ARG A 38 1.71 -5.30 -5.54
N ASP A 39 0.95 -5.55 -4.47
CA ASP A 39 -0.22 -6.44 -4.49
C ASP A 39 -1.46 -5.79 -5.12
N THR A 40 -1.43 -4.47 -5.40
CA THR A 40 -2.53 -3.71 -6.01
C THR A 40 -2.28 -3.53 -7.52
N PRO A 41 -2.98 -4.24 -8.43
CA PRO A 41 -2.77 -4.09 -9.87
C PRO A 41 -3.07 -2.68 -10.38
N GLY A 42 -4.06 -1.99 -9.81
CA GLY A 42 -4.47 -0.65 -10.20
C GLY A 42 -3.37 0.42 -10.11
N ARG A 43 -2.24 0.13 -9.44
CA ARG A 43 -1.06 1.02 -9.44
C ARG A 43 -0.48 1.28 -10.84
N LEU A 44 -0.69 0.33 -11.77
CA LEU A 44 -0.25 0.36 -13.17
C LEU A 44 -1.35 0.87 -14.12
N VAL A 45 -2.53 1.17 -13.60
CA VAL A 45 -3.68 1.69 -14.36
C VAL A 45 -3.88 3.17 -14.06
N GLN A 46 -3.75 3.58 -12.79
CA GLN A 46 -4.00 4.95 -12.35
C GLN A 46 -2.73 5.63 -11.81
N SER A 47 -2.45 6.83 -12.29
CA SER A 47 -1.39 7.69 -11.76
C SER A 47 -1.74 8.21 -10.35
N LEU A 48 -0.74 8.76 -9.65
CA LEU A 48 -0.99 9.38 -8.34
C LEU A 48 -1.86 10.64 -8.48
N GLU A 49 -1.61 11.45 -9.51
CA GLU A 49 -2.39 12.65 -9.80
C GLU A 49 -3.85 12.33 -10.10
N GLU A 50 -4.11 11.36 -10.96
CA GLU A 50 -5.49 10.91 -11.26
C GLU A 50 -6.17 10.33 -10.03
N SER A 51 -5.44 9.57 -9.20
CA SER A 51 -6.00 9.03 -7.94
C SER A 51 -6.38 10.15 -6.96
N SER A 52 -5.57 11.20 -6.87
CA SER A 52 -5.89 12.38 -6.06
C SER A 52 -7.09 13.15 -6.62
N PHE A 53 -7.17 13.31 -7.94
CA PHE A 53 -8.25 14.02 -8.61
C PHE A 53 -9.59 13.27 -8.50
N ASP A 54 -9.59 11.95 -8.71
CA ASP A 54 -10.80 11.11 -8.69
C ASP A 54 -11.16 10.58 -7.29
N ALA A 55 -10.52 11.07 -6.23
CA ALA A 55 -10.62 10.51 -4.89
C ALA A 55 -12.07 10.33 -4.40
N TRP A 56 -12.93 11.32 -4.66
CA TRP A 56 -14.33 11.27 -4.23
C TRP A 56 -15.18 10.25 -5.00
N ILE A 57 -14.76 9.85 -6.20
CA ILE A 57 -15.45 8.87 -7.05
C ILE A 57 -14.96 7.46 -6.74
N LYS A 58 -13.64 7.26 -6.79
CA LYS A 58 -13.01 5.94 -6.77
C LYS A 58 -12.62 5.51 -5.35
N LEU A 59 -11.93 6.36 -4.60
CA LEU A 59 -11.39 5.99 -3.29
C LEU A 59 -12.46 5.97 -2.20
N TYR A 60 -13.38 6.95 -2.18
CA TYR A 60 -14.39 7.06 -1.12
C TYR A 60 -15.64 6.21 -1.36
N ARG A 61 -15.79 5.62 -2.54
CA ARG A 61 -16.89 4.70 -2.88
C ARG A 61 -16.36 3.46 -3.61
N PRO A 62 -15.47 2.69 -2.96
CA PRO A 62 -14.85 1.54 -3.59
C PRO A 62 -15.91 0.51 -3.96
N GLN A 63 -15.78 -0.02 -5.17
CA GLN A 63 -16.48 -1.20 -5.69
C GLN A 63 -15.56 -2.43 -5.65
N ASP A 64 -16.12 -3.62 -5.84
CA ASP A 64 -15.38 -4.89 -5.80
C ASP A 64 -14.12 -4.91 -6.69
N ASP A 65 -14.16 -4.27 -7.86
CA ASP A 65 -13.04 -4.23 -8.83
C ASP A 65 -12.04 -3.08 -8.59
N SER A 66 -12.23 -2.29 -7.54
CA SER A 66 -11.39 -1.11 -7.29
C SER A 66 -9.89 -1.41 -7.14
N PRO A 67 -9.45 -2.54 -6.54
CA PRO A 67 -8.02 -2.86 -6.46
C PRO A 67 -7.38 -3.11 -7.83
N ASN A 68 -8.16 -3.50 -8.84
CA ASN A 68 -7.65 -3.71 -10.21
C ASN A 68 -7.57 -2.39 -11.00
N ALA A 69 -8.49 -1.46 -10.74
CA ALA A 69 -8.62 -0.22 -11.53
C ALA A 69 -8.02 1.04 -10.87
N SER A 70 -7.69 0.99 -9.57
CA SER A 70 -7.30 2.18 -8.81
C SER A 70 -6.22 1.90 -7.78
N VAL A 71 -5.59 2.96 -7.29
CA VAL A 71 -4.62 2.92 -6.19
C VAL A 71 -4.90 4.05 -5.23
N SER A 72 -4.67 3.84 -3.93
CA SER A 72 -4.81 4.92 -2.94
C SER A 72 -3.71 5.98 -3.13
N TYR A 73 -4.11 7.26 -3.26
CA TYR A 73 -3.15 8.37 -3.29
C TYR A 73 -2.37 8.51 -1.97
N TYR A 74 -2.93 8.08 -0.83
CA TYR A 74 -2.19 8.04 0.43
C TYR A 74 -1.06 7.02 0.38
N LEU A 75 -1.37 5.80 -0.09
CA LEU A 75 -0.39 4.73 -0.18
C LEU A 75 0.72 5.08 -1.19
N LYS A 76 0.35 5.31 -2.46
CA LYS A 76 1.30 5.64 -3.53
C LYS A 76 2.01 6.96 -3.25
N GLY A 77 1.30 7.98 -2.75
CA GLY A 77 1.87 9.28 -2.41
C GLY A 77 2.90 9.23 -1.29
N SER A 78 2.70 8.41 -0.25
CA SER A 78 3.71 8.25 0.81
C SER A 78 5.02 7.63 0.29
N LEU A 79 4.92 6.72 -0.68
CA LEU A 79 6.07 6.06 -1.29
C LEU A 79 6.76 6.98 -2.33
N VAL A 80 6.00 7.77 -3.09
CA VAL A 80 6.56 8.82 -3.96
C VAL A 80 7.28 9.88 -3.13
N ALA A 81 6.73 10.30 -1.98
CA ALA A 81 7.39 11.22 -1.06
C ALA A 81 8.73 10.66 -0.55
N LEU A 82 8.80 9.37 -0.21
CA LEU A 82 10.05 8.71 0.15
C LEU A 82 11.07 8.75 -0.99
N LEU A 83 10.65 8.43 -2.23
CA LEU A 83 11.54 8.46 -3.39
C LEU A 83 12.05 9.88 -3.71
N LEU A 84 11.20 10.90 -3.54
CA LEU A 84 11.60 12.30 -3.66
C LEU A 84 12.64 12.70 -2.61
N ASP A 85 12.45 12.28 -1.35
CA ASP A 85 13.42 12.55 -0.28
C ASP A 85 14.77 11.87 -0.56
N LEU A 86 14.76 10.61 -1.02
CA LEU A 86 15.97 9.89 -1.42
C LEU A 86 16.68 10.58 -2.59
N TRP A 87 15.93 10.95 -3.63
CA TRP A 87 16.46 11.66 -4.80
C TRP A 87 17.12 12.99 -4.42
N LEU A 88 16.48 13.78 -3.55
CA LEU A 88 17.05 15.04 -3.07
C LEU A 88 18.33 14.82 -2.25
N ARG A 89 18.35 13.78 -1.41
CA ARG A 89 19.53 13.43 -0.59
C ARG A 89 20.69 12.88 -1.42
N GLU A 90 20.40 12.19 -2.51
CA GLU A 90 21.42 11.74 -3.47
C GLU A 90 22.11 12.92 -4.15
N LEU A 91 21.34 13.90 -4.61
CA LEU A 91 21.88 15.11 -5.24
C LEU A 91 22.57 16.03 -4.23
N ARG A 92 22.00 16.20 -3.04
CA ARG A 92 22.53 17.07 -1.98
C ARG A 92 22.52 16.34 -0.62
N PRO A 93 23.58 15.58 -0.30
CA PRO A 93 23.67 14.82 0.97
C PRO A 93 23.58 15.68 2.23
N SER A 94 24.07 16.92 2.18
CA SER A 94 23.98 17.90 3.28
C SER A 94 22.71 18.75 3.24
N GLY A 95 21.80 18.49 2.29
CA GLY A 95 20.55 19.21 2.14
C GLY A 95 19.48 18.78 3.14
N SER A 96 18.36 19.50 3.14
CA SER A 96 17.21 19.27 4.02
C SER A 96 16.23 18.21 3.51
N GLY A 97 16.47 17.63 2.32
CA GLY A 97 15.58 16.63 1.72
C GLY A 97 14.17 17.18 1.47
N LEU A 98 13.16 16.30 1.57
CA LEU A 98 11.76 16.67 1.36
C LEU A 98 11.24 17.61 2.47
N ASP A 99 11.75 17.51 3.70
CA ASP A 99 11.38 18.42 4.79
C ASP A 99 11.68 19.88 4.43
N GLY A 100 12.79 20.13 3.73
CA GLY A 100 13.15 21.44 3.21
C GLY A 100 12.18 21.97 2.16
N VAL A 101 11.74 21.11 1.25
CA VAL A 101 10.76 21.45 0.21
C VAL A 101 9.42 21.81 0.86
N LEU A 102 8.96 21.02 1.84
CA LEU A 102 7.71 21.29 2.55
C LEU A 102 7.78 22.58 3.40
N ALA A 103 8.92 22.83 4.06
CA ALA A 103 9.13 24.06 4.80
C ALA A 103 9.12 25.29 3.87
N GLU A 104 9.70 25.16 2.68
CA GLU A 104 9.73 26.25 1.69
C GLU A 104 8.35 26.48 1.06
N LEU A 105 7.60 25.41 0.76
CA LEU A 105 6.20 25.50 0.35
C LEU A 105 5.39 26.24 1.43
N TRP A 106 5.53 25.85 2.70
CA TRP A 106 4.85 26.53 3.80
C TRP A 106 5.22 28.01 3.90
N ARG A 107 6.50 28.34 3.73
CA ARG A 107 7.02 29.71 3.81
C ARG A 107 6.56 30.60 2.65
N ARG A 108 6.54 30.07 1.42
CA ARG A 108 6.08 30.79 0.21
C ARG A 108 4.57 30.87 0.12
N GLY A 109 3.89 29.85 0.65
CA GLY A 109 2.45 29.82 0.73
C GLY A 109 1.88 30.64 1.88
N PRO A 110 0.58 30.48 2.16
CA PRO A 110 -0.13 31.30 3.15
C PRO A 110 0.28 31.05 4.61
N GLY A 111 1.20 30.13 4.88
CA GLY A 111 1.75 29.85 6.21
C GLY A 111 2.54 31.01 6.84
N GLY A 112 2.75 32.10 6.10
CA GLY A 112 3.34 33.36 6.57
C GLY A 112 2.42 34.60 6.48
N LEU A 113 1.15 34.46 6.06
CA LEU A 113 0.21 35.58 5.90
C LEU A 113 -0.96 35.44 6.87
N GLU A 114 -1.43 36.56 7.44
CA GLU A 114 -2.71 36.57 8.16
C GLU A 114 -3.81 36.16 7.19
N THR A 115 -4.40 35.02 7.48
CA THR A 115 -5.28 34.27 6.54
C THR A 115 -6.75 34.51 6.85
N ARG A 116 -6.99 35.42 7.80
CA ARG A 116 -8.30 35.87 8.23
C ARG A 116 -8.66 37.10 7.40
N GLY A 117 -9.70 36.99 6.57
CA GLY A 117 -10.35 38.17 6.00
C GLY A 117 -10.87 39.12 7.11
N PRO A 118 -11.38 40.31 6.77
CA PRO A 118 -12.01 41.18 7.76
C PRO A 118 -12.99 40.40 8.64
N ALA A 119 -13.05 40.67 9.95
CA ALA A 119 -13.91 39.92 10.87
C ALA A 119 -15.41 39.90 10.48
N THR A 120 -15.79 40.77 9.54
CA THR A 120 -17.13 40.93 8.97
C THR A 120 -17.43 40.01 7.79
N THR A 121 -16.42 39.41 7.17
CA THR A 121 -16.56 38.55 5.99
C THR A 121 -15.86 37.23 6.31
N ASN A 122 -16.62 36.14 6.41
CA ASN A 122 -16.08 34.78 6.60
C ASN A 122 -15.40 34.28 5.31
N THR A 123 -14.56 35.13 4.71
CA THR A 123 -13.93 34.95 3.41
C THR A 123 -12.47 34.66 3.65
N TYR A 124 -12.13 33.41 3.41
CA TYR A 124 -10.77 32.92 3.38
C TYR A 124 -10.23 33.12 1.97
N SER A 125 -9.40 34.14 1.74
CA SER A 125 -8.69 34.31 0.47
C SER A 125 -7.32 33.69 0.59
N TYR A 126 -7.18 32.47 0.08
CA TYR A 126 -5.91 31.75 0.08
C TYR A 126 -5.45 31.55 -1.36
N PRO A 127 -4.25 32.03 -1.74
CA PRO A 127 -3.57 31.42 -2.86
C PRO A 127 -3.27 29.98 -2.42
N GLY A 128 -4.00 29.02 -2.97
CA GLY A 128 -3.70 27.61 -2.81
C GLY A 128 -2.35 27.27 -3.46
N PHE A 129 -1.88 26.05 -3.25
CA PHE A 129 -0.70 25.54 -3.93
C PHE A 129 -1.09 24.91 -5.26
N ARG A 130 -0.26 25.13 -6.27
CA ARG A 130 -0.31 24.44 -7.55
C ARG A 130 0.82 23.40 -7.62
N VAL A 131 0.70 22.46 -8.56
CA VAL A 131 1.76 21.48 -8.82
C VAL A 131 3.03 22.18 -9.28
N GLU A 132 2.89 23.26 -10.04
CA GLU A 132 4.01 24.09 -10.50
C GLU A 132 4.82 24.69 -9.33
N ASP A 133 4.18 25.04 -8.22
CA ASP A 133 4.88 25.58 -7.03
C ASP A 133 5.79 24.51 -6.40
N LEU A 134 5.30 23.26 -6.33
CA LEU A 134 6.08 22.12 -5.85
C LEU A 134 7.25 21.83 -6.80
N GLU A 135 7.01 21.80 -8.11
CA GLU A 135 8.03 21.54 -9.12
C GLU A 135 9.13 22.59 -9.09
N GLN A 136 8.76 23.87 -8.99
CA GLN A 136 9.72 24.96 -8.87
C GLN A 136 10.63 24.76 -7.65
N ILE A 137 10.06 24.49 -6.47
CA ILE A 137 10.85 24.32 -5.24
C ILE A 137 11.71 23.06 -5.32
N LEU A 138 11.21 21.96 -5.91
CA LEU A 138 12.03 20.76 -6.15
C LEU A 138 13.21 21.04 -7.09
N GLY A 139 13.00 21.83 -8.15
CA GLY A 139 14.07 22.25 -9.07
C GLY A 139 15.15 23.09 -8.36
N GLU A 140 14.74 24.03 -7.51
CA GLU A 140 15.65 24.86 -6.71
C GLU A 140 16.39 24.04 -5.63
N GLN A 141 15.70 23.13 -4.94
CA GLN A 141 16.29 22.34 -3.85
C GLN A 141 17.19 21.21 -4.34
N SER A 142 16.95 20.69 -5.54
CA SER A 142 17.83 19.72 -6.21
C SER A 142 19.08 20.39 -6.80
N GLY A 143 19.00 21.70 -7.11
CA GLY A 143 20.07 22.44 -7.79
C GLY A 143 20.08 22.26 -9.31
N LEU A 144 19.09 21.55 -9.87
CA LEU A 144 18.94 21.34 -11.32
C LEU A 144 18.14 22.44 -12.01
N GLY A 145 17.43 23.28 -11.24
CA GLY A 145 16.57 24.35 -11.76
C GLY A 145 15.19 23.86 -12.24
N GLU A 146 15.09 22.61 -12.68
CA GLU A 146 13.84 21.95 -13.08
C GLU A 146 13.75 20.51 -12.54
N VAL A 147 12.54 19.95 -12.52
CA VAL A 147 12.32 18.56 -12.14
C VAL A 147 12.52 17.67 -13.37
N PRO A 148 13.44 16.68 -13.32
CA PRO A 148 13.60 15.74 -14.42
C PRO A 148 12.30 14.99 -14.74
N SER A 149 12.05 14.72 -16.02
CA SER A 149 10.82 14.04 -16.47
C SER A 149 10.61 12.66 -15.82
N ALA A 150 11.69 11.95 -15.52
CA ALA A 150 11.66 10.69 -14.79
C ALA A 150 11.13 10.84 -13.36
N ILE A 151 11.50 11.93 -12.68
CA ILE A 151 11.01 12.25 -11.33
C ILE A 151 9.55 12.68 -11.40
N ARG A 152 9.19 13.55 -12.35
CA ARG A 152 7.80 13.98 -12.60
C ARG A 152 6.86 12.81 -12.88
N ALA A 153 7.36 11.77 -13.55
CA ALA A 153 6.62 10.55 -13.87
C ALA A 153 6.15 9.78 -12.63
N LEU A 154 6.83 9.92 -11.49
CA LEU A 154 6.47 9.23 -10.24
C LEU A 154 5.04 9.57 -9.78
N TRP A 155 4.54 10.77 -10.11
CA TRP A 155 3.17 11.17 -9.81
C TRP A 155 2.25 11.37 -11.02
N SER A 156 2.78 11.76 -12.20
CA SER A 156 1.96 11.94 -13.43
C SER A 156 1.57 10.66 -14.12
N LYS A 157 2.34 9.57 -13.97
CA LYS A 157 2.16 8.37 -14.80
C LYS A 157 1.83 7.14 -13.95
N PRO A 158 1.08 6.17 -14.51
CA PRO A 158 0.82 4.90 -13.85
C PRO A 158 2.03 3.96 -13.99
N ILE A 159 3.20 4.39 -13.51
CA ILE A 159 4.44 3.61 -13.56
C ILE A 159 4.63 2.77 -12.29
N GLU A 160 5.39 1.68 -12.45
CA GLU A 160 5.93 0.94 -11.31
C GLU A 160 6.98 1.81 -10.60
N LEU A 161 6.89 1.88 -9.26
CA LEU A 161 7.86 2.61 -8.46
C LEU A 161 9.12 1.76 -8.24
N ASP A 162 10.28 2.31 -8.60
CA ASP A 162 11.57 1.68 -8.32
C ASP A 162 12.06 2.06 -6.91
N PHE A 163 12.35 1.05 -6.11
CA PHE A 163 12.85 1.20 -4.75
C PHE A 163 14.35 0.85 -4.62
N ALA A 164 15.08 0.72 -5.74
CA ALA A 164 16.51 0.46 -5.75
C ALA A 164 17.32 1.52 -4.96
N SER A 165 16.86 2.78 -4.94
CA SER A 165 17.49 3.87 -4.18
C SER A 165 17.53 3.61 -2.66
N LEU A 166 16.72 2.68 -2.13
CA LEU A 166 16.83 2.26 -0.72
C LEU A 166 18.19 1.64 -0.39
N ALA A 167 18.90 1.08 -1.37
CA ALA A 167 20.24 0.53 -1.18
C ALA A 167 21.26 1.58 -0.71
N GLN A 168 21.04 2.86 -1.05
CA GLN A 168 21.87 3.97 -0.60
C GLN A 168 21.81 4.15 0.94
N LEU A 169 20.69 3.74 1.55
CA LEU A 169 20.52 3.73 3.01
C LEU A 169 21.00 2.40 3.65
N GLY A 170 21.59 1.50 2.87
CA GLY A 170 21.94 0.15 3.31
C GLY A 170 20.74 -0.78 3.50
N LEU A 171 19.56 -0.41 2.96
CA LEU A 171 18.36 -1.23 3.02
C LEU A 171 18.27 -2.12 1.79
N ARG A 172 17.81 -3.36 1.99
CA ARG A 172 17.52 -4.31 0.90
C ARG A 172 16.11 -4.82 1.06
N LEU A 173 15.35 -4.80 -0.03
CA LEU A 173 14.06 -5.46 -0.09
C LEU A 173 14.29 -6.96 -0.26
N SER A 174 13.66 -7.75 0.61
CA SER A 174 13.62 -9.19 0.50
C SER A 174 12.17 -9.62 0.45
N GLU A 175 11.83 -10.41 -0.56
CA GLU A 175 10.53 -11.05 -0.62
C GLU A 175 10.54 -12.22 0.37
N LYS A 176 9.44 -12.37 1.11
CA LYS A 176 9.28 -13.54 1.97
C LYS A 176 8.90 -14.71 1.06
N PRO A 177 9.60 -15.86 1.13
CA PRO A 177 9.23 -17.01 0.34
C PRO A 177 7.80 -17.44 0.68
N VAL A 178 7.01 -17.74 -0.35
CA VAL A 178 5.69 -18.35 -0.18
C VAL A 178 5.89 -19.70 0.52
N GLN A 179 5.01 -20.02 1.47
CA GLN A 179 5.06 -21.31 2.15
C GLN A 179 4.96 -22.44 1.11
N PRO A 180 5.84 -23.46 1.15
CA PRO A 180 5.79 -24.56 0.19
C PRO A 180 4.41 -25.21 0.16
N GLY A 181 3.84 -25.37 -1.04
CA GLY A 181 2.53 -26.00 -1.24
C GLY A 181 1.33 -25.05 -1.28
N LEU A 182 1.50 -23.76 -0.97
CA LEU A 182 0.48 -22.75 -1.22
C LEU A 182 0.60 -22.21 -2.65
N ILE A 183 -0.47 -22.33 -3.41
CA ILE A 183 -0.60 -21.78 -4.76
C ILE A 183 -1.50 -20.54 -4.65
N ASP A 184 -0.99 -19.39 -5.06
CA ASP A 184 -1.80 -18.18 -5.20
C ASP A 184 -2.61 -18.25 -6.50
N LEU A 185 -3.93 -18.41 -6.36
CA LEU A 185 -4.86 -18.41 -7.47
C LEU A 185 -5.31 -16.99 -7.87
N GLY A 186 -4.98 -15.98 -7.06
CA GLY A 186 -5.28 -14.57 -7.29
C GLY A 186 -6.74 -14.19 -7.05
N PHE A 187 -7.38 -14.76 -6.03
CA PHE A 187 -8.69 -14.31 -5.56
C PHE A 187 -8.78 -14.37 -4.02
N THR A 188 -9.68 -13.58 -3.46
CA THR A 188 -9.97 -13.54 -2.02
C THR A 188 -11.39 -14.05 -1.77
N LEU A 189 -11.59 -14.72 -0.63
CA LEU A 189 -12.89 -15.19 -0.18
C LEU A 189 -13.38 -14.39 1.03
N GLN A 190 -14.67 -14.12 1.05
CA GLN A 190 -15.39 -13.57 2.20
C GLN A 190 -16.49 -14.54 2.62
N ASP A 191 -16.56 -14.85 3.92
CA ASP A 191 -17.68 -15.63 4.46
C ASP A 191 -18.90 -14.70 4.64
N ARG A 192 -20.02 -15.06 3.99
CA ARG A 192 -21.32 -14.42 4.20
C ARG A 192 -22.31 -15.49 4.66
N ALA A 193 -22.64 -15.46 5.95
CA ALA A 193 -23.60 -16.35 6.59
C ALA A 193 -23.28 -17.86 6.39
N GLY A 194 -22.01 -18.26 6.53
CA GLY A 194 -21.57 -19.65 6.43
C GLY A 194 -21.38 -20.15 4.99
N SER A 195 -21.38 -19.23 4.02
CA SER A 195 -21.08 -19.52 2.62
C SER A 195 -19.87 -18.71 2.17
N PRO A 196 -18.83 -19.34 1.58
CA PRO A 196 -17.69 -18.62 1.02
C PRO A 196 -18.07 -18.00 -0.33
N TRP A 197 -17.96 -16.67 -0.41
CA TRP A 197 -18.15 -15.89 -1.63
C TRP A 197 -16.81 -15.36 -2.11
N VAL A 198 -16.63 -15.28 -3.42
CA VAL A 198 -15.50 -14.58 -4.02
C VAL A 198 -15.70 -13.08 -3.79
N GLU A 199 -14.79 -12.47 -3.06
CA GLU A 199 -14.80 -11.04 -2.74
C GLU A 199 -14.07 -10.21 -3.79
N PHE A 200 -12.96 -10.76 -4.30
CA PHE A 200 -12.09 -10.07 -5.23
C PHE A 200 -11.39 -11.09 -6.10
N VAL A 201 -11.24 -10.77 -7.39
CA VAL A 201 -10.45 -11.53 -8.35
C VAL A 201 -9.43 -10.57 -8.94
N ARG A 202 -8.14 -10.93 -8.82
CA ARG A 202 -7.04 -10.11 -9.32
C ARG A 202 -6.94 -10.22 -10.83
N THR A 203 -6.77 -9.10 -11.52
CA THR A 203 -6.53 -9.09 -12.98
C THR A 203 -5.28 -9.90 -13.34
N ASP A 204 -5.32 -10.57 -14.49
CA ASP A 204 -4.31 -11.48 -15.04
C ASP A 204 -4.00 -12.70 -14.14
N SER A 205 -4.87 -13.01 -13.18
CA SER A 205 -4.71 -14.18 -12.31
C SER A 205 -5.21 -15.48 -12.94
N PRO A 206 -4.76 -16.65 -12.44
CA PRO A 206 -5.38 -17.93 -12.78
C PRO A 206 -6.89 -17.97 -12.53
N ALA A 207 -7.38 -17.29 -11.48
CA ALA A 207 -8.80 -17.21 -11.17
C ALA A 207 -9.61 -16.44 -12.23
N GLU A 208 -9.11 -15.29 -12.68
CA GLU A 208 -9.76 -14.52 -13.75
C GLU A 208 -9.81 -15.32 -15.05
N ARG A 209 -8.69 -15.97 -15.43
CA ARG A 209 -8.64 -16.84 -16.62
C ARG A 209 -9.56 -18.05 -16.53
N ALA A 210 -9.86 -18.52 -15.31
CA ALA A 210 -10.84 -19.59 -15.08
C ALA A 210 -12.29 -19.08 -15.11
N GLY A 211 -12.51 -17.77 -15.30
CA GLY A 211 -13.83 -17.14 -15.36
C GLY A 211 -14.46 -16.88 -13.99
N LEU A 212 -13.68 -16.87 -12.91
CA LEU A 212 -14.18 -16.45 -11.60
C LEU A 212 -14.41 -14.93 -11.58
N ALA A 213 -15.51 -14.51 -10.97
CA ALA A 213 -15.87 -13.12 -10.76
C ALA A 213 -16.18 -12.82 -9.29
N SER A 214 -16.12 -11.53 -8.91
CA SER A 214 -16.64 -11.09 -7.61
C SER A 214 -18.13 -11.43 -7.51
N GLY A 215 -18.55 -11.90 -6.34
CA GLY A 215 -19.91 -12.34 -6.10
C GLY A 215 -20.19 -13.79 -6.50
N ASP A 216 -19.21 -14.53 -7.04
CA ASP A 216 -19.37 -15.96 -7.26
C ASP A 216 -19.45 -16.71 -5.92
N LYS A 217 -20.49 -17.55 -5.77
CA LYS A 217 -20.59 -18.47 -4.64
C LYS A 217 -19.76 -19.70 -4.94
N ARG A 218 -18.75 -19.98 -4.11
CA ARG A 218 -18.08 -21.28 -4.19
C ARG A 218 -19.00 -22.32 -3.56
N TRP A 219 -19.48 -23.27 -4.37
CA TRP A 219 -20.08 -24.47 -3.79
C TRP A 219 -19.00 -25.15 -2.95
N PRO A 220 -19.29 -25.62 -1.72
CA PRO A 220 -18.36 -26.46 -1.00
C PRO A 220 -18.13 -27.70 -1.87
N ARG A 221 -17.03 -27.72 -2.64
CA ARG A 221 -16.46 -28.96 -3.14
C ARG A 221 -16.28 -29.79 -1.89
N ALA A 222 -17.04 -30.88 -1.79
CA ALA A 222 -17.02 -31.83 -0.69
C ALA A 222 -15.60 -31.87 -0.14
N ALA A 223 -15.42 -31.30 1.05
CA ALA A 223 -14.17 -31.41 1.76
C ALA A 223 -13.97 -32.92 1.94
N ARG A 224 -13.18 -33.55 1.07
CA ARG A 224 -12.43 -34.71 1.50
C ARG A 224 -11.58 -34.18 2.62
N ALA A 225 -12.05 -34.41 3.84
CA ALA A 225 -11.36 -34.07 5.05
C ALA A 225 -9.92 -34.57 4.90
N ALA A 226 -8.99 -33.65 4.70
CA ALA A 226 -7.61 -33.88 5.05
C ALA A 226 -7.53 -33.79 6.58
N ALA A 227 -8.25 -34.68 7.26
CA ALA A 227 -8.04 -34.97 8.66
C ALA A 227 -6.88 -35.96 8.69
N GLY A 228 -5.70 -35.46 9.01
CA GLY A 228 -4.60 -36.30 9.45
C GLY A 228 -5.03 -37.08 10.68
N CYS A 229 -5.31 -38.37 10.50
CA CYS A 229 -5.09 -39.36 11.53
C CYS A 229 -3.88 -40.18 11.08
N ALA A 230 -2.73 -39.85 11.64
CA ALA A 230 -1.56 -40.72 11.61
C ALA A 230 -1.91 -41.98 12.41
N CYS A 231 -2.13 -43.10 11.73
CA CYS A 231 -2.01 -44.43 12.32
C CYS A 231 -0.84 -45.13 11.64
N VAL A 232 0.22 -45.33 12.41
CA VAL A 232 1.37 -46.20 12.09
C VAL A 232 0.86 -47.60 11.73
N PRO A 233 1.36 -48.25 10.66
CA PRO A 233 0.92 -49.59 10.30
C PRO A 233 1.69 -50.65 11.10
N PRO A 234 1.08 -51.83 11.29
CA PRO A 234 1.85 -53.05 11.09
C PRO A 234 1.17 -53.97 10.09
N GLY A 235 1.90 -54.32 9.02
CA GLY A 235 1.75 -55.60 8.31
C GLY A 235 0.64 -55.72 7.24
N PRO A 236 0.96 -56.18 6.01
CA PRO A 236 -0.01 -56.58 4.99
C PRO A 236 -0.22 -58.11 4.99
N PRO A 237 -1.03 -58.70 4.07
CA PRO A 237 -2.14 -58.17 3.26
C PRO A 237 -3.40 -59.06 3.31
N ALA A 238 -4.58 -58.51 2.99
CA ALA A 238 -5.64 -59.32 2.40
C ALA A 238 -6.46 -58.50 1.40
N CYS A 239 -6.36 -58.93 0.13
CA CYS A 239 -7.22 -58.54 -0.98
C CYS A 239 -8.70 -58.74 -0.66
N GLY A 240 -9.56 -57.81 -1.07
CA GLY A 240 -11.01 -57.94 -0.95
C GLY A 240 -11.75 -56.73 -1.49
N THR A 241 -11.79 -56.59 -2.80
CA THR A 241 -12.63 -55.59 -3.48
C THR A 241 -14.07 -56.06 -3.49
N THR A 242 -14.94 -55.48 -2.65
CA THR A 242 -16.40 -55.55 -2.85
C THR A 242 -17.02 -54.19 -2.57
N CYS A 243 -17.34 -53.46 -3.65
CA CYS A 243 -18.24 -52.31 -3.63
C CYS A 243 -19.67 -52.81 -3.47
N ASN A 244 -20.31 -52.59 -2.32
CA ASN A 244 -21.76 -52.66 -2.20
C ASN A 244 -22.34 -51.25 -2.41
N ARG A 245 -23.09 -51.08 -3.52
CA ARG A 245 -24.01 -49.97 -3.73
C ARG A 245 -25.33 -50.32 -3.02
N GLU A 246 -25.73 -49.53 -2.04
CA GLU A 246 -27.12 -49.54 -1.55
C GLU A 246 -28.02 -48.73 -2.51
N PRO A 247 -29.24 -49.21 -2.83
CA PRO A 247 -30.21 -48.45 -3.61
C PRO A 247 -30.97 -47.45 -2.72
N PRO A 248 -31.53 -46.36 -3.28
CA PRO A 248 -32.22 -45.34 -2.51
C PRO A 248 -33.60 -45.82 -2.02
N PRO A 249 -34.08 -45.32 -0.85
CA PRO A 249 -35.38 -45.69 -0.31
C PRO A 249 -36.52 -44.99 -1.08
N SER A 250 -37.56 -45.76 -1.39
CA SER A 250 -38.84 -45.29 -1.94
C SER A 250 -39.81 -44.95 -0.81
N SER A 251 -40.28 -43.71 -0.74
CA SER A 251 -41.64 -43.28 -0.34
C SER A 251 -41.80 -41.79 -0.65
#